data_AF-A0A6P2EDV7-F1
#
_entry.id   AF-A0A6P2EDV7-F1
#
_cell.length_a   1.000
_cell.length_b   1.000
_cell.length_c   1.000
_cell.angle_alpha   90.00
_cell.angle_beta   90.00
_cell.angle_gamma   90.00
#
_symmetry.space_group_name_H-M   'P 1'
#
loop_
_entity.id
_entity.type
_entity.pdbx_description
1 polymer ?
#
loop_
_entity_poly.entity_id
_entity_poly.type
_entity_poly.pdbx_seq_one_letter_code
_entity_poly.pdbx_strand_id
1 'polypeptide(L)'
;MSAAVPGAIASHHYFDRDFDRMAVKLLPSEYYVTAVDTVMTTVLGSCVAACLIDRDAGVAGMNHFMLPEDGEPGTRGQAESMRYGAYAMDVLIRELLRAGARRDRLQAKVFGGAAVLANMTTLNIGDRNADFVLRYLETERITVAAQDLRGPHARRVCLLPHSGKAVVRKLRAQVDVQSVQREEGELLRKLAAVNKSKGSCLS
;
A
#
# COMPACT_ATOMS: atom_id res chain seq x y z
N MET A 1 -3.09 -6.49 -23.19
CA MET A 1 -3.73 -6.43 -21.86
C MET A 1 -2.61 -6.52 -20.83
N SER A 2 -2.24 -5.38 -20.24
CA SER A 2 -1.05 -5.27 -19.38
C SER A 2 -1.31 -5.96 -18.05
N ALA A 3 -0.39 -6.83 -17.62
CA ALA A 3 -0.38 -7.39 -16.27
C ALA A 3 -0.39 -6.24 -15.25
N ALA A 4 -1.02 -6.42 -14.09
CA ALA A 4 -1.06 -5.42 -13.02
C ALA A 4 0.36 -5.20 -12.46
N VAL A 5 1.11 -4.34 -13.13
CA VAL A 5 2.41 -3.84 -12.68
C VAL A 5 2.11 -2.83 -11.56
N PRO A 6 2.68 -2.99 -10.35
CA PRO A 6 2.61 -1.96 -9.32
C PRO A 6 3.06 -0.62 -9.87
N GLY A 7 2.53 0.48 -9.37
CA GLY A 7 2.96 1.77 -9.88
C GLY A 7 2.09 2.27 -11.04
N ALA A 8 0.81 1.92 -11.06
CA ALA A 8 -0.18 2.73 -11.75
C ALA A 8 -0.43 4.00 -10.92
N ILE A 9 -0.54 5.15 -11.59
CA ILE A 9 -0.87 6.41 -10.90
C ILE A 9 -2.37 6.40 -10.60
N ALA A 10 -2.73 6.62 -9.34
CA ALA A 10 -4.14 6.73 -8.96
C ALA A 10 -4.80 7.92 -9.67
N SER A 11 -5.98 7.67 -10.24
CA SER A 11 -6.70 8.65 -11.09
C SER A 11 -8.11 8.98 -10.57
N HIS A 12 -8.56 8.30 -9.52
CA HIS A 12 -9.89 8.47 -8.95
C HIS A 12 -9.97 9.72 -8.05
N HIS A 13 -10.06 10.89 -8.67
CA HIS A 13 -10.21 12.17 -7.99
C HIS A 13 -11.68 12.47 -7.64
N TYR A 14 -11.90 13.05 -6.47
CA TYR A 14 -13.21 13.52 -6.01
C TYR A 14 -13.06 14.62 -4.97
N PHE A 15 -14.14 15.36 -4.69
CA PHE A 15 -14.16 16.33 -3.59
C PHE A 15 -14.59 15.64 -2.30
N ASP A 16 -13.72 15.60 -1.29
CA ASP A 16 -14.01 15.02 0.02
C ASP A 16 -14.55 16.10 0.96
N ARG A 17 -15.81 15.95 1.38
CA ARG A 17 -16.52 16.90 2.23
C ARG A 17 -16.06 16.89 3.69
N ASP A 18 -15.45 15.79 4.15
CA ASP A 18 -14.93 15.72 5.53
C ASP A 18 -13.67 16.56 5.67
N PHE A 19 -12.89 16.66 4.60
CA PHE A 19 -11.65 17.44 4.56
C PHE A 19 -11.78 18.81 3.87
N ASP A 20 -12.91 19.08 3.24
CA ASP A 20 -13.20 20.26 2.41
C ASP A 20 -12.12 20.50 1.34
N ARG A 21 -11.70 19.42 0.68
CA ARG A 21 -10.55 19.39 -0.23
C ARG A 21 -10.74 18.41 -1.37
N MET A 22 -9.98 18.59 -2.44
CA MET A 22 -9.79 17.54 -3.43
C MET A 22 -9.09 16.34 -2.79
N ALA A 23 -9.54 15.15 -3.15
CA ALA A 23 -8.98 13.89 -2.73
C ALA A 23 -8.75 12.96 -3.92
N VAL A 24 -7.83 12.01 -3.75
CA VAL A 24 -7.57 10.93 -4.70
C VAL A 24 -7.65 9.60 -3.97
N LYS A 25 -8.51 8.70 -4.45
CA LYS A 25 -8.62 7.34 -3.91
C LYS A 25 -7.59 6.44 -4.59
N LEU A 26 -6.74 5.81 -3.78
CA LEU A 26 -5.78 4.80 -4.23
C LEU A 26 -6.41 3.41 -4.09
N LEU A 27 -6.38 2.66 -5.19
CA LEU A 27 -6.72 1.25 -5.27
C LEU A 27 -5.44 0.39 -5.14
N PRO A 28 -5.59 -0.93 -4.92
CA PRO A 28 -4.43 -1.81 -4.84
C PRO A 28 -3.56 -1.75 -6.09
N SER A 29 -2.23 -1.79 -5.89
CA SER A 29 -1.19 -1.62 -6.92
C SER A 29 -1.01 -0.19 -7.44
N GLU A 30 -1.75 0.79 -6.90
CA GLU A 30 -1.60 2.19 -7.25
C GLU A 30 -0.69 2.95 -6.28
N TYR A 31 -0.16 4.06 -6.78
CA TYR A 31 0.51 5.09 -5.98
C TYR A 31 0.07 6.48 -6.42
N TYR A 32 0.34 7.47 -5.58
CA TYR A 32 0.16 8.86 -5.92
C TYR A 32 1.23 9.71 -5.22
N VAL A 33 1.69 10.76 -5.89
CA VAL A 33 2.63 11.75 -5.36
C VAL A 33 2.05 13.13 -5.64
N THR A 34 2.13 14.03 -4.66
CA THR A 34 1.62 15.38 -4.79
C THR A 34 2.48 16.39 -4.01
N ALA A 35 2.57 17.59 -4.58
CA ALA A 35 3.08 18.80 -3.94
C ALA A 35 1.97 19.82 -3.62
N VAL A 36 0.72 19.51 -3.98
CA VAL A 36 -0.47 20.34 -3.75
C VAL A 36 -1.39 19.68 -2.73
N ASP A 37 -2.35 20.45 -2.20
CA ASP A 37 -3.25 20.06 -1.10
C ASP A 37 -4.38 19.09 -1.54
N THR A 38 -3.98 17.97 -2.17
CA THR A 38 -4.86 16.86 -2.55
C THR A 38 -4.72 15.74 -1.52
N VAL A 39 -5.80 15.43 -0.81
CA VAL A 39 -5.83 14.36 0.20
C VAL A 39 -5.71 12.99 -0.49
N MET A 40 -4.76 12.16 -0.06
CA MET A 40 -4.67 10.79 -0.55
C MET A 40 -5.43 9.86 0.38
N THR A 41 -6.34 9.05 -0.15
CA THR A 41 -7.15 8.13 0.66
C THR A 41 -7.14 6.72 0.14
N THR A 42 -7.15 5.76 1.06
CA THR A 42 -7.28 4.35 0.70
C THR A 42 -7.94 3.55 1.82
N VAL A 43 -8.46 2.36 1.48
CA VAL A 43 -9.03 1.40 2.43
C VAL A 43 -8.15 0.16 2.42
N LEU A 44 -7.74 -0.28 3.60
CA LEU A 44 -6.76 -1.35 3.79
C LEU A 44 -7.36 -2.45 4.65
N GLY A 45 -7.39 -3.67 4.13
CA GLY A 45 -7.48 -4.91 4.90
C GLY A 45 -6.07 -5.45 5.15
N SER A 46 -5.78 -6.62 4.59
CA SER A 46 -4.44 -7.24 4.60
C SER A 46 -3.40 -6.45 3.79
N CYS A 47 -3.79 -5.62 2.84
CA CYS A 47 -2.88 -4.70 2.15
C CYS A 47 -2.18 -3.72 3.10
N VAL A 48 -1.06 -3.15 2.65
CA VAL A 48 -0.34 -2.09 3.37
C VAL A 48 -0.19 -0.85 2.49
N ALA A 49 -0.30 0.31 3.11
CA ALA A 49 0.05 1.60 2.51
C ALA A 49 1.27 2.19 3.22
N ALA A 50 2.27 2.59 2.43
CA ALA A 50 3.35 3.44 2.88
C ALA A 50 3.09 4.88 2.45
N CYS A 51 3.08 5.79 3.42
CA CYS A 51 3.00 7.22 3.24
C CYS A 51 4.39 7.81 3.45
N LEU A 52 5.01 8.39 2.43
CA LEU A 52 6.32 9.01 2.51
C LEU A 52 6.17 10.52 2.36
N ILE A 53 6.78 11.28 3.26
CA ILE A 53 6.66 12.73 3.32
C ILE A 53 8.04 13.36 3.44
N ASP A 54 8.32 14.37 2.62
CA ASP A 54 9.35 15.37 2.86
C ASP A 54 8.65 16.71 3.12
N ARG A 55 8.66 17.13 4.40
CA ARG A 55 7.95 18.35 4.83
C ARG A 55 8.63 19.62 4.33
N ASP A 56 9.95 19.59 4.18
CA ASP A 56 10.71 20.76 3.75
C ASP A 56 10.46 21.05 2.27
N ALA A 57 10.40 19.99 1.45
CA ALA A 57 10.05 20.09 0.04
C ALA A 57 8.52 20.26 -0.19
N GLY A 58 7.69 20.05 0.84
CA GLY A 58 6.24 20.13 0.73
C GLY A 58 5.62 19.01 -0.13
N VAL A 59 6.30 17.87 -0.25
CA VAL A 59 5.87 16.75 -1.09
C VAL A 59 5.52 15.52 -0.24
N ALA A 60 4.46 14.86 -0.63
CA ALA A 60 4.02 13.63 -0.01
C ALA A 60 3.54 12.64 -1.06
N GLY A 61 3.66 11.36 -0.74
CA GLY A 61 3.18 10.30 -1.58
C GLY A 61 2.67 9.14 -0.76
N MET A 62 1.78 8.36 -1.37
CA MET A 62 1.21 7.17 -0.78
C MET A 62 1.19 6.07 -1.83
N ASN A 63 1.45 4.83 -1.42
CA ASN A 63 1.16 3.66 -2.22
C ASN A 63 0.12 2.77 -1.53
N HIS A 64 -0.39 1.78 -2.26
CA HIS A 64 -1.21 0.71 -1.74
C HIS A 64 -0.75 -0.59 -2.39
N PHE A 65 -0.06 -1.44 -1.64
CA PHE A 65 0.44 -2.71 -2.16
C PHE A 65 -0.07 -3.91 -1.36
N MET A 66 -0.09 -5.06 -2.04
CA MET A 66 -0.30 -6.37 -1.45
C MET A 66 0.75 -7.29 -2.05
N LEU A 67 1.49 -8.01 -1.22
CA LEU A 67 2.41 -9.03 -1.72
C LEU A 67 1.59 -10.21 -2.28
N PRO A 68 2.00 -10.81 -3.41
CA PRO A 68 1.41 -12.07 -3.84
C PRO A 68 1.64 -13.16 -2.79
N GLU A 69 0.85 -14.24 -2.89
CA GLU A 69 1.11 -15.44 -2.08
C GLU A 69 2.51 -15.97 -2.40
N ASP A 70 3.26 -16.30 -1.34
CA ASP A 70 4.50 -17.04 -1.50
C ASP A 70 4.17 -18.46 -1.98
N GLY A 71 5.02 -19.03 -2.82
CA GLY A 71 5.14 -20.49 -2.86
C GLY A 71 5.72 -21.01 -1.54
N GLU A 72 5.88 -22.32 -1.39
CA GLU A 72 6.52 -22.94 -0.21
C GLU A 72 7.77 -22.17 0.25
N PRO A 73 8.06 -22.10 1.57
CA PRO A 73 9.25 -21.43 2.09
C PRO A 73 10.53 -21.91 1.39
N GLY A 74 11.37 -20.97 0.94
CA GLY A 74 12.60 -21.29 0.18
C GLY A 74 12.40 -21.46 -1.34
N THR A 75 11.19 -21.25 -1.86
CA THR A 75 10.92 -21.28 -3.31
C THR A 75 11.07 -19.93 -3.99
N ARG A 76 11.09 -19.95 -5.34
CA ARG A 76 11.10 -18.75 -6.20
C ARG A 76 9.95 -17.77 -5.90
N GLY A 77 8.81 -18.25 -5.41
CA GLY A 77 7.63 -17.42 -5.15
C GLY A 77 7.86 -16.37 -4.05
N GLN A 78 8.61 -16.70 -2.99
CA GLN A 78 8.92 -15.73 -1.93
C GLN A 78 9.79 -14.58 -2.43
N ALA A 79 10.78 -14.89 -3.26
CA ALA A 79 11.64 -13.87 -3.87
C ALA A 79 10.86 -12.96 -4.83
N GLU A 80 9.84 -13.49 -5.52
CA GLU A 80 8.95 -12.70 -6.39
C GLU A 80 8.06 -11.74 -5.60
N SER A 81 7.50 -12.20 -4.48
CA SER A 81 6.73 -11.35 -3.57
C SER A 81 7.55 -10.17 -3.07
N MET A 82 8.76 -10.43 -2.56
CA MET A 82 9.65 -9.38 -2.09
C MET A 82 10.02 -8.38 -3.19
N ARG A 83 10.30 -8.86 -4.42
CA ARG A 83 10.55 -7.98 -5.57
C ARG A 83 9.35 -7.10 -5.90
N TYR A 84 8.13 -7.64 -5.81
CA TYR A 84 6.90 -6.88 -6.06
C TYR A 84 6.74 -5.73 -5.05
N GLY A 85 6.88 -6.01 -3.76
CA GLY A 85 6.81 -5.00 -2.71
C GLY A 85 7.92 -3.95 -2.86
N ALA A 86 9.15 -4.39 -3.12
CA ALA A 86 10.30 -3.50 -3.28
C ALA A 86 10.08 -2.56 -4.48
N TYR A 87 9.61 -3.09 -5.60
CA TYR A 87 9.28 -2.29 -6.76
C TYR A 87 8.21 -1.22 -6.48
N ALA A 88 7.16 -1.55 -5.72
CA ALA A 88 6.13 -0.57 -5.34
C ALA A 88 6.68 0.57 -4.45
N MET A 89 7.64 0.27 -3.57
CA MET A 89 8.32 1.26 -2.74
C MET A 89 9.32 2.09 -3.54
N ASP A 90 10.11 1.44 -4.41
CA ASP A 90 11.10 2.10 -5.28
C ASP A 90 10.44 3.09 -6.23
N VAL A 91 9.29 2.73 -6.82
CA VAL A 91 8.49 3.63 -7.65
C VAL A 91 8.07 4.86 -6.85
N LEU A 92 7.51 4.66 -5.65
CA LEU A 92 7.06 5.77 -4.81
C LEU A 92 8.21 6.72 -4.44
N ILE A 93 9.34 6.16 -3.97
CA ILE A 93 10.51 6.95 -3.59
C ILE A 93 11.05 7.72 -4.81
N ARG A 94 11.21 7.04 -5.96
CA ARG A 94 11.71 7.68 -7.18
C ARG A 94 10.84 8.87 -7.59
N GLU A 95 9.51 8.71 -7.58
CA GLU A 95 8.61 9.79 -7.99
C GLU A 95 8.56 10.92 -6.97
N LEU A 96 8.73 10.65 -5.68
CA LEU A 96 8.94 11.69 -4.67
C LEU A 96 10.21 12.49 -4.91
N LEU A 97 11.33 11.82 -5.20
CA LEU A 97 12.59 12.49 -5.52
C LEU A 97 12.46 13.35 -6.79
N ARG A 98 11.75 12.85 -7.81
CA ARG A 98 11.43 13.62 -9.03
C ARG A 98 10.55 14.84 -8.75
N ALA A 99 9.68 14.75 -7.75
CA ALA A 99 8.87 15.88 -7.29
C ALA A 99 9.64 16.88 -6.40
N GLY A 100 10.91 16.61 -6.08
CA GLY A 100 11.77 17.51 -5.31
C GLY A 100 12.03 17.08 -3.86
N ALA A 101 11.55 15.90 -3.45
CA ALA A 101 11.91 15.34 -2.14
C ALA A 101 13.41 15.06 -2.06
N ARG A 102 13.95 15.10 -0.85
CA ARG A 102 15.26 14.57 -0.54
C ARG A 102 15.16 13.27 0.24
N ARG A 103 15.93 12.27 -0.18
CA ARG A 103 15.90 10.92 0.39
C ARG A 103 16.19 10.90 1.90
N ASP A 104 17.15 11.70 2.34
CA ASP A 104 17.58 11.81 3.74
C ASP A 104 16.57 12.56 4.64
N ARG A 105 15.55 13.19 4.05
CA ARG A 105 14.47 13.89 4.75
C ARG A 105 13.16 13.13 4.77
N LEU A 106 13.05 12.03 4.02
CA LEU A 106 11.84 11.25 3.95
C LEU A 106 11.50 10.67 5.33
N GLN A 107 10.26 10.88 5.75
CA GLN A 107 9.66 10.21 6.90
C GLN A 107 8.53 9.32 6.42
N ALA A 108 8.44 8.12 6.99
CA ALA A 108 7.41 7.15 6.67
C ALA A 108 6.29 7.15 7.71
N LYS A 109 5.07 6.91 7.23
CA LYS A 109 3.94 6.44 8.05
C LYS A 109 3.32 5.23 7.38
N VAL A 110 3.07 4.16 8.12
CA VAL A 110 2.64 2.89 7.54
C VAL A 110 1.37 2.35 8.18
N PHE A 111 0.45 1.87 7.36
CA PHE A 111 -0.88 1.47 7.81
C PHE A 111 -1.35 0.22 7.08
N GLY A 112 -2.24 -0.55 7.70
CA GLY A 112 -2.88 -1.73 7.10
C GLY A 112 -2.41 -3.06 7.70
N GLY A 113 -2.31 -4.10 6.89
CA GLY A 113 -1.87 -5.43 7.34
C GLY A 113 -2.88 -6.15 8.23
N ALA A 114 -4.16 -5.81 8.15
CA ALA A 114 -5.21 -6.40 8.98
C ALA A 114 -5.50 -7.86 8.59
N ALA A 115 -5.81 -8.69 9.59
CA ALA A 115 -6.29 -10.06 9.39
C ALA A 115 -7.81 -10.07 9.16
N VAL A 116 -8.25 -9.62 7.97
CA VAL A 116 -9.68 -9.51 7.62
C VAL A 116 -10.23 -10.71 6.87
N LEU A 117 -9.37 -11.54 6.28
CA LEU A 117 -9.76 -12.74 5.56
C LEU A 117 -9.85 -13.92 6.53
N ALA A 118 -10.94 -14.70 6.43
CA ALA A 118 -11.29 -15.72 7.41
C ALA A 118 -10.59 -17.08 7.21
N ASN A 119 -9.81 -17.26 6.14
CA ASN A 119 -9.15 -18.53 5.82
C ASN A 119 -7.73 -18.61 6.39
N MET A 120 -7.38 -19.75 7.01
CA MET A 120 -6.12 -19.96 7.75
C MET A 120 -4.83 -19.65 6.94
N THR A 121 -4.81 -19.91 5.63
CA THR A 121 -3.68 -19.58 4.75
C THR A 121 -3.51 -18.07 4.52
N THR A 122 -4.62 -17.31 4.57
CA THR A 122 -4.60 -15.85 4.36
C THR A 122 -4.36 -15.05 5.64
N LEU A 123 -4.50 -15.67 6.81
CA LEU A 123 -4.28 -15.01 8.10
C LEU A 123 -2.87 -14.41 8.21
N ASN A 124 -1.90 -14.93 7.45
CA ASN A 124 -0.50 -14.47 7.46
C ASN A 124 -0.18 -13.42 6.38
N ILE A 125 -1.10 -13.05 5.49
CA ILE A 125 -0.80 -12.08 4.42
C ILE A 125 -0.59 -10.68 4.99
N GLY A 126 -1.46 -10.26 5.91
CA GLY A 126 -1.36 -8.96 6.57
C GLY A 126 -0.05 -8.79 7.34
N ASP A 127 0.33 -9.82 8.11
CA ASP A 127 1.59 -9.84 8.86
C ASP A 127 2.81 -9.80 7.94
N ARG A 128 2.82 -10.59 6.85
CA ARG A 128 3.89 -10.55 5.84
C ARG A 128 4.04 -9.17 5.19
N ASN A 129 2.94 -8.53 4.83
CA ASN A 129 2.95 -7.20 4.23
C ASN A 129 3.51 -6.15 5.22
N ALA A 130 3.12 -6.26 6.50
CA ALA A 130 3.62 -5.39 7.57
C ALA A 130 5.12 -5.62 7.84
N ASP A 131 5.56 -6.87 7.94
CA ASP A 131 6.97 -7.22 8.16
C ASP A 131 7.84 -6.79 6.98
N PHE A 132 7.32 -6.91 5.76
CA PHE A 132 8.00 -6.42 4.57
C PHE A 132 8.21 -4.91 4.61
N VAL A 133 7.17 -4.11 4.86
CA VAL A 133 7.30 -2.65 4.80
C VAL A 133 8.28 -2.13 5.86
N LEU A 134 8.24 -2.72 7.06
CA LEU A 134 9.11 -2.31 8.16
C LEU A 134 10.58 -2.61 7.85
N ARG A 135 10.87 -3.83 7.38
CA ARG A 135 12.23 -4.22 6.98
C ARG A 135 12.76 -3.41 5.80
N TYR A 136 11.90 -3.13 4.82
CA TYR A 136 12.28 -2.30 3.68
C TYR A 136 12.66 -0.89 4.15
N LEU A 137 11.82 -0.25 4.97
CA LEU A 137 12.09 1.10 5.47
C LEU A 137 13.34 1.18 6.36
N GLU A 138 13.57 0.16 7.19
CA GLU A 138 14.80 0.02 7.98
C GLU A 138 16.04 -0.09 7.10
N THR A 139 15.99 -0.94 6.07
CA THR A 139 17.09 -1.12 5.11
C THR A 139 17.40 0.18 4.36
N GLU A 140 16.36 0.91 3.97
CA GLU A 140 16.47 2.20 3.28
C GLU A 140 16.78 3.38 4.22
N ARG A 141 16.89 3.12 5.54
CA ARG A 141 17.13 4.11 6.60
C ARG A 141 16.10 5.24 6.63
N ILE A 142 14.85 4.93 6.30
CA ILE A 142 13.73 5.86 6.35
C ILE A 142 13.02 5.70 7.70
N THR A 143 13.00 6.75 8.52
CA THR A 143 12.38 6.70 9.86
C THR A 143 10.86 6.54 9.77
N VAL A 144 10.31 5.58 10.52
CA VAL A 144 8.87 5.42 10.71
C VAL A 144 8.40 6.38 11.80
N ALA A 145 7.73 7.46 11.41
CA ALA A 145 7.19 8.47 12.32
C ALA A 145 5.85 8.07 12.95
N ALA A 146 5.08 7.18 12.31
CA ALA A 146 3.85 6.63 12.85
C ALA A 146 3.48 5.31 12.16
N GLN A 147 2.78 4.43 12.89
CA GLN A 147 2.24 3.19 12.31
C GLN A 147 0.93 2.76 12.98
N ASP A 148 0.02 2.17 12.20
CA ASP A 148 -1.10 1.35 12.69
C ASP A 148 -1.22 0.13 11.77
N LEU A 149 -0.43 -0.90 12.10
CA LEU A 149 -0.29 -2.15 11.36
C LEU A 149 -0.95 -3.30 12.11
N ARG A 150 -1.31 -4.36 11.38
CA ARG A 150 -1.87 -5.62 11.95
C ARG A 150 -3.22 -5.43 12.64
N GLY A 151 -3.71 -6.48 13.30
CA GLY A 151 -4.97 -6.49 14.04
C GLY A 151 -6.19 -6.88 13.18
N PRO A 152 -7.38 -6.98 13.79
CA PRO A 152 -8.52 -7.67 13.19
C PRO A 152 -9.39 -6.80 12.27
N HIS A 153 -9.13 -5.49 12.19
CA HIS A 153 -10.04 -4.56 11.51
C HIS A 153 -9.39 -3.92 10.30
N ALA A 154 -10.13 -3.87 9.19
CA ALA A 154 -9.79 -3.00 8.08
C ALA A 154 -9.78 -1.53 8.54
N ARG A 155 -9.08 -0.67 7.80
CA ARG A 155 -9.00 0.76 8.11
C ARG A 155 -9.01 1.62 6.86
N ARG A 156 -9.75 2.73 6.92
CA ARG A 156 -9.62 3.84 5.96
C ARG A 156 -8.49 4.75 6.45
N VAL A 157 -7.58 5.08 5.55
CA VAL A 157 -6.45 5.97 5.78
C VAL A 157 -6.61 7.19 4.88
N CYS A 158 -6.40 8.37 5.43
CA CYS A 158 -6.34 9.62 4.69
C CYS A 158 -5.06 10.36 5.07
N LEU A 159 -4.21 10.66 4.08
CA LEU A 159 -2.99 11.44 4.24
C LEU A 159 -3.23 12.86 3.74
N LEU A 160 -3.01 13.83 4.63
CA LEU A 160 -3.01 15.26 4.28
C LEU A 160 -1.58 15.65 3.94
N PRO A 161 -1.26 15.96 2.66
CA PRO A 161 0.12 16.11 2.19
C PRO A 161 0.84 17.28 2.88
N HIS A 162 0.18 18.44 3.00
CA HIS A 162 0.80 19.66 3.55
C HIS A 162 1.27 19.52 5.00
N SER A 163 0.46 18.88 5.86
CA SER A 163 0.81 18.67 7.28
C SER A 163 1.55 17.36 7.54
N GLY A 164 1.55 16.44 6.56
CA GLY A 164 1.92 15.04 6.74
C GLY A 164 1.02 14.29 7.73
N LYS A 165 -0.13 14.85 8.16
CA LYS A 165 -1.05 14.19 9.10
C LYS A 165 -1.74 13.02 8.41
N ALA A 166 -1.79 11.87 9.10
CA ALA A 166 -2.57 10.72 8.68
C ALA A 166 -3.78 10.58 9.62
N VAL A 167 -4.97 10.44 9.05
CA VAL A 167 -6.20 10.12 9.76
C VAL A 167 -6.56 8.68 9.48
N VAL A 168 -6.70 7.88 10.53
CA VAL A 168 -7.01 6.45 10.44
C VAL A 168 -8.35 6.19 11.09
N ARG A 169 -9.26 5.52 10.37
CA ARG A 169 -10.57 5.10 10.88
C ARG A 169 -10.70 3.59 10.72
N LYS A 170 -10.84 2.87 11.84
CA LYS A 170 -11.09 1.42 11.83
C LYS A 170 -12.52 1.16 11.38
N LEU A 171 -12.68 0.29 10.38
CA LEU A 171 -13.96 -0.10 9.82
C LEU A 171 -14.50 -1.28 10.64
N ARG A 172 -15.56 -1.02 11.41
CA ARG A 172 -16.18 -2.01 12.31
C ARG A 172 -17.56 -2.48 11.84
N ALA A 173 -18.20 -1.71 10.96
CA ALA A 173 -19.50 -2.11 10.43
C ALA A 173 -19.34 -3.35 9.56
N GLN A 174 -20.25 -4.30 9.72
CA GLN A 174 -20.20 -5.58 9.01
C GLN A 174 -20.19 -5.40 7.48
N VAL A 175 -20.93 -4.42 6.97
CA VAL A 175 -20.99 -4.09 5.54
C VAL A 175 -19.62 -3.65 5.01
N ASP A 176 -18.91 -2.80 5.75
CA ASP A 176 -17.56 -2.36 5.36
C ASP A 176 -16.59 -3.54 5.34
N VAL A 177 -16.63 -4.38 6.38
CA VAL A 177 -15.79 -5.58 6.48
C VAL A 177 -16.03 -6.51 5.30
N GLN A 178 -17.29 -6.76 4.94
CA GLN A 178 -17.66 -7.59 3.79
C GLN A 178 -17.22 -6.99 2.45
N SER A 179 -17.25 -5.66 2.28
CA SER A 179 -16.72 -5.01 1.08
C SER A 179 -15.23 -5.26 0.93
N VAL A 180 -14.47 -5.01 2.01
CA VAL A 180 -13.01 -5.20 2.01
C VAL A 180 -12.65 -6.66 1.75
N GLN A 181 -13.33 -7.61 2.39
CA GLN A 181 -13.10 -9.04 2.16
C GLN A 181 -13.34 -9.45 0.69
N ARG A 182 -14.39 -8.93 0.05
CA ARG A 182 -14.68 -9.20 -1.36
C ARG A 182 -13.60 -8.63 -2.27
N GLU A 183 -13.24 -7.36 -2.07
CA GLU A 183 -12.22 -6.67 -2.85
C GLU A 183 -10.85 -7.37 -2.73
N GLU A 184 -10.45 -7.76 -1.52
CA GLU A 184 -9.19 -8.48 -1.31
C GLU A 184 -9.20 -9.90 -1.89
N GLY A 185 -10.33 -10.62 -1.76
CA GLY A 185 -10.48 -11.93 -2.38
C GLY A 185 -10.37 -11.89 -3.91
N GLU A 186 -10.91 -10.83 -4.54
CA GLU A 186 -10.73 -10.60 -5.97
C GLU A 186 -9.30 -10.25 -6.35
N LEU A 187 -8.64 -9.41 -5.55
CA LEU A 187 -7.25 -9.03 -5.77
C LEU A 187 -6.33 -10.26 -5.70
N LEU A 188 -6.48 -11.11 -4.68
CA LEU A 188 -5.69 -12.33 -4.53
C LEU A 188 -5.86 -13.27 -5.72
N ARG A 189 -7.10 -13.44 -6.22
CA ARG A 189 -7.35 -14.23 -7.44
C ARG A 189 -6.62 -13.67 -8.66
N LYS A 190 -6.59 -12.35 -8.82
CA LYS A 190 -5.88 -11.67 -9.92
C LYS A 190 -4.36 -11.84 -9.79
N LEU A 191 -3.80 -11.65 -8.60
CA LEU A 191 -2.36 -11.83 -8.33
C LEU A 191 -1.92 -13.28 -8.57
N ALA A 192 -2.72 -14.26 -8.13
CA ALA A 192 -2.45 -15.67 -8.36
C ALA A 192 -2.48 -16.05 -9.86
N ALA A 193 -3.40 -15.47 -10.63
CA ALA A 193 -3.47 -15.70 -12.09
C ALA A 193 -2.22 -15.16 -12.82
N VAL A 194 -1.68 -14.02 -12.38
CA VAL A 194 -0.46 -13.43 -12.94
C VAL A 194 0.77 -14.30 -12.64
N ASN A 195 0.85 -14.91 -11.44
CA ASN A 195 1.95 -15.81 -11.10
C ASN A 195 1.90 -17.10 -11.93
N LYS A 196 0.71 -17.66 -12.18
CA LYS A 196 0.55 -18.85 -13.05
C LYS A 196 0.98 -18.60 -14.49
N SER A 197 0.67 -17.44 -15.07
CA SER A 197 1.03 -17.13 -16.46
C SER A 197 2.54 -16.89 -16.65
N LYS A 198 3.25 -16.43 -15.61
CA LYS A 198 4.73 -16.33 -15.65
C LYS A 198 5.43 -17.68 -15.44
N GLY A 199 4.80 -18.61 -14.73
CA GLY A 199 5.33 -19.96 -14.50
C GLY A 199 5.29 -20.89 -15.71
N SER A 200 4.39 -20.67 -16.68
CA SER A 200 4.23 -21.57 -17.85
C SER A 200 5.11 -21.22 -19.06
N CYS A 201 5.96 -20.18 -18.98
CA CYS A 201 6.79 -19.74 -20.10
C CYS A 201 8.24 -20.26 -20.02
N LEU A 202 8.52 -21.21 -19.12
CA LEU A 202 9.85 -21.78 -18.85
C LEU A 202 9.88 -23.33 -18.85
N SER A 203 8.92 -23.96 -19.53
CA SER A 203 8.94 -25.40 -19.83
C SER A 203 9.20 -25.65 -21.30
#